data_AF-A0A3B8W215-F1
#
_entry.id   AF-A0A3B8W215-F1
#
_cell.length_a   1.000
_cell.length_b   1.000
_cell.length_c   1.000
_cell.angle_alpha   90.00
_cell.angle_beta   90.00
_cell.angle_gamma   90.00
#
_symmetry.space_group_name_H-M   'P 1'
#
loop_
_entity.id
_entity.type
_entity.pdbx_description
1 polymer ?
#
loop_
_entity_poly.entity_id
_entity_poly.type
_entity_poly.pdbx_seq_one_letter_code
_entity_poly.pdbx_strand_id
1 'polypeptide(L)'
;ARKPMEPCIRCAKCVNVCPMGLEPNLLMAETSFEVWDKAESDHITDCIECGSCSYTCPAHRPLLDYIRVGKSKVMGIIRARKS
;
A
#
# COMPACT_ATOMS: atom_id res chain seq x y z
N ALA A 1 -15.35 1.47 -16.33
CA ALA A 1 -15.02 2.42 -15.24
C ALA A 1 -14.72 1.66 -13.96
N ARG A 2 -13.76 2.10 -13.15
CA ARG A 2 -13.50 1.48 -11.84
C ARG A 2 -14.69 1.79 -10.91
N LYS A 3 -15.11 0.81 -10.10
CA LYS A 3 -16.19 1.03 -9.11
C LYS A 3 -15.76 2.09 -8.09
N PRO A 4 -16.71 2.86 -7.52
CA PRO A 4 -16.39 3.84 -6.49
C PRO A 4 -15.74 3.15 -5.28
N MET A 5 -14.79 3.84 -4.66
CA MET A 5 -14.14 3.35 -3.45
C MET A 5 -15.12 3.39 -2.27
N GLU A 6 -15.22 2.29 -1.54
CA GLU A 6 -16.01 2.19 -0.32
C GLU A 6 -15.11 2.13 0.94
N PRO A 7 -15.68 2.40 2.13
CA PRO A 7 -14.98 2.23 3.40
C PRO A 7 -14.44 0.80 3.56
N CYS A 8 -13.23 0.69 4.14
CA CYS A 8 -12.66 -0.61 4.44
C CYS A 8 -13.48 -1.33 5.53
N ILE A 9 -13.98 -2.52 5.22
CA ILE A 9 -14.75 -3.36 6.16
C ILE A 9 -13.87 -4.32 6.98
N ARG A 10 -12.54 -4.14 6.97
CA ARG A 10 -11.57 -4.95 7.73
C ARG A 10 -11.64 -6.47 7.48
N CYS A 11 -11.93 -6.87 6.25
CA CYS A 11 -12.05 -8.30 5.87
C CYS A 11 -10.72 -9.07 5.74
N ALA A 12 -9.56 -8.44 5.95
CA ALA A 12 -8.21 -9.01 5.82
C ALA A 12 -7.83 -9.65 4.46
N LYS A 13 -8.70 -9.68 3.45
CA LYS A 13 -8.42 -10.30 2.13
C LYS A 13 -7.16 -9.77 1.45
N CYS A 14 -6.92 -8.46 1.54
CA CYS A 14 -5.74 -7.85 0.93
C CYS A 14 -4.41 -8.33 1.55
N VAL A 15 -4.42 -8.68 2.84
CA VAL A 15 -3.26 -9.24 3.56
C VAL A 15 -3.07 -10.70 3.16
N ASN A 16 -4.15 -11.49 3.21
CA ASN A 16 -4.11 -12.92 2.90
C ASN A 16 -3.64 -13.24 1.47
N VAL A 17 -3.92 -12.36 0.51
CA VAL A 17 -3.51 -12.54 -0.90
C VAL A 17 -2.13 -11.95 -1.20
N CYS A 18 -1.52 -11.22 -0.26
CA CYS A 18 -0.25 -10.54 -0.51
C CYS A 18 0.88 -11.57 -0.56
N PRO A 19 1.59 -11.73 -1.70
CA PRO A 19 2.69 -12.70 -1.78
C PRO A 19 3.91 -12.28 -0.94
N MET A 20 4.01 -10.99 -0.60
CA MET A 20 5.08 -10.43 0.23
C MET A 20 4.72 -10.42 1.73
N GLY A 21 3.51 -10.86 2.10
CA GLY A 21 3.06 -10.82 3.51
C GLY A 21 2.89 -9.42 4.08
N LEU A 22 2.78 -8.39 3.24
CA LEU A 22 2.58 -7.01 3.67
C LEU A 22 1.15 -6.76 4.15
N GLU A 23 0.91 -5.60 4.75
CA GLU A 23 -0.43 -5.10 5.09
C GLU A 23 -0.87 -3.95 4.15
N PRO A 24 -1.45 -4.24 2.96
CA PRO A 24 -1.78 -3.21 1.98
C PRO A 24 -2.74 -2.13 2.49
N ASN A 25 -3.66 -2.49 3.39
CA ASN A 25 -4.62 -1.56 3.95
C ASN A 25 -3.92 -0.51 4.85
N LEU A 26 -2.95 -0.94 5.65
CA LEU A 26 -2.15 -0.06 6.49
C LEU A 26 -1.25 0.82 5.63
N LEU A 27 -0.50 0.23 4.70
CA LEU A 27 0.38 0.97 3.77
C LEU A 27 -0.37 2.03 2.95
N MET A 28 -1.59 1.72 2.50
CA MET A 28 -2.46 2.70 1.84
C MET A 28 -2.84 3.84 2.79
N ALA A 29 -3.20 3.54 4.04
CA ALA A 29 -3.58 4.55 5.03
C ALA A 29 -2.40 5.46 5.35
N GLU A 30 -1.22 4.90 5.60
CA GLU A 30 0.01 5.65 5.87
C GLU A 30 0.43 6.53 4.71
N THR A 31 0.31 6.02 3.48
CA THR A 31 0.52 6.84 2.28
C THR A 31 -0.50 7.97 2.19
N SER A 32 -1.77 7.70 2.52
CA SER A 32 -2.84 8.71 2.46
C SER A 32 -2.66 9.82 3.51
N PHE A 33 -2.03 9.50 4.64
CA PHE A 33 -1.68 10.45 5.69
C PHE A 33 -0.24 10.98 5.59
N GLU A 34 0.48 10.62 4.52
CA GLU A 34 1.87 11.01 4.27
C GLU A 34 2.85 10.66 5.42
N VAL A 35 2.59 9.56 6.14
CA VAL A 35 3.41 9.11 7.27
C VAL A 35 4.53 8.19 6.77
N TRP A 36 5.54 8.78 6.12
CA TRP A 36 6.57 8.04 5.38
C TRP A 36 7.49 7.19 6.24
N ASP A 37 7.82 7.63 7.46
CA ASP A 37 8.69 6.88 8.36
C ASP A 37 8.03 5.56 8.80
N LYS A 38 6.70 5.56 8.97
CA LYS A 38 5.96 4.32 9.26
C LYS A 38 5.82 3.44 8.03
N ALA A 39 5.50 4.03 6.87
CA ALA A 39 5.45 3.28 5.61
C ALA A 39 6.78 2.57 5.31
N GLU A 40 7.91 3.21 5.63
CA GLU A 40 9.23 2.59 5.55
C GLU A 40 9.39 1.45 6.57
N SER A 41 9.01 1.67 7.84
CA SER A 41 9.03 0.65 8.90
C SER A 41 8.14 -0.56 8.57
N ASP A 42 7.04 -0.34 7.88
CA ASP A 42 6.08 -1.36 7.45
C ASP A 42 6.43 -1.96 6.08
N HIS A 43 7.68 -1.76 5.65
CA HIS A 43 8.27 -2.41 4.48
C HIS A 43 7.55 -2.11 3.16
N ILE A 44 7.03 -0.88 2.97
CA ILE A 44 6.36 -0.47 1.73
C ILE A 44 7.21 -0.70 0.47
N THR A 45 8.54 -0.67 0.62
CA THR A 45 9.51 -0.87 -0.46
C THR A 45 9.53 -2.29 -1.00
N ASP A 46 9.11 -3.27 -0.19
CA ASP A 46 9.14 -4.68 -0.54
C ASP A 46 7.96 -5.06 -1.45
N CYS A 47 6.98 -4.17 -1.62
CA CYS A 47 5.86 -4.42 -2.51
C CYS A 47 6.35 -4.61 -3.96
N ILE A 48 6.08 -5.79 -4.53
CA ILE A 48 6.40 -6.15 -5.92
C ILE A 48 5.34 -5.68 -6.94
N GLU A 49 4.36 -4.90 -6.49
CA GLU A 49 3.34 -4.30 -7.36
C GLU A 49 2.46 -5.28 -8.17
N CYS A 50 2.28 -6.51 -7.67
CA CYS A 50 1.46 -7.54 -8.32
C CYS A 50 -0.04 -7.20 -8.45
N GLY A 51 -0.55 -6.29 -7.61
CA GLY A 51 -1.94 -5.80 -7.68
C GLY A 51 -3.03 -6.72 -7.13
N SER A 52 -2.68 -7.88 -6.57
CA SER A 52 -3.64 -8.82 -5.97
C SER A 52 -4.52 -8.17 -4.89
N CYS A 53 -3.95 -7.27 -4.08
CA CYS A 53 -4.65 -6.57 -3.01
C CYS A 53 -5.80 -5.68 -3.54
N SER A 54 -5.54 -4.88 -4.58
CA SER A 54 -6.54 -4.03 -5.23
C SER A 54 -7.64 -4.84 -5.90
N TYR A 55 -7.27 -5.98 -6.51
CA TYR A 55 -8.21 -6.83 -7.22
C TYR A 55 -9.18 -7.56 -6.28
N THR A 56 -8.68 -8.10 -5.17
CA THR A 56 -9.50 -8.87 -4.22
C THR A 56 -10.35 -8.00 -3.29
N CYS A 57 -10.06 -6.69 -3.20
CA CYS A 57 -10.71 -5.82 -2.24
C CYS A 57 -12.21 -5.68 -2.54
N PRO A 58 -13.11 -6.12 -1.62
CA PRO A 58 -14.55 -6.03 -1.84
C PRO A 58 -15.05 -4.58 -1.82
N ALA A 59 -14.34 -3.69 -1.12
CA ALA A 59 -14.62 -2.26 -1.06
C ALA A 59 -13.99 -1.46 -2.22
N HIS A 60 -13.48 -2.16 -3.25
CA HIS A 60 -12.91 -1.56 -4.47
C HIS A 60 -11.81 -0.52 -4.22
N ARG A 61 -11.08 -0.64 -3.10
CA ARG A 61 -10.03 0.29 -2.71
C ARG A 61 -8.83 0.16 -3.66
N PRO A 62 -8.29 1.27 -4.19
CA PRO A 62 -7.14 1.26 -5.09
C PRO A 62 -5.81 1.10 -4.33
N LEU A 63 -5.68 0.04 -3.52
CA LEU A 63 -4.55 -0.20 -2.61
C LEU A 63 -3.19 -0.07 -3.30
N LEU A 64 -3.02 -0.75 -4.44
CA LEU A 64 -1.79 -0.71 -5.24
C LEU A 64 -1.39 0.70 -5.68
N ASP A 65 -2.36 1.53 -6.06
CA ASP A 65 -2.07 2.86 -6.62
C ASP A 65 -1.47 3.76 -5.54
N TYR A 66 -2.01 3.70 -4.32
CA TYR A 66 -1.42 4.37 -3.18
C TYR A 66 -0.06 3.76 -2.81
N ILE A 67 0.06 2.44 -2.73
CA ILE A 67 1.33 1.79 -2.39
C ILE A 67 2.45 2.18 -3.37
N ARG A 68 2.16 2.33 -4.67
CA ARG A 68 3.12 2.82 -5.67
C ARG A 68 3.62 4.22 -5.37
N VAL A 69 2.71 5.12 -5.00
CA VAL A 69 3.05 6.50 -4.61
C VAL A 69 3.91 6.48 -3.35
N GLY A 70 3.49 5.77 -2.31
CA GLY A 70 4.23 5.66 -1.05
C GLY A 70 5.62 5.03 -1.23
N LYS A 71 5.71 3.93 -1.98
CA LYS A 71 6.97 3.27 -2.33
C LYS A 71 7.93 4.22 -3.05
N SER A 72 7.44 4.97 -4.04
CA SER A 72 8.26 5.95 -4.77
C SER A 72 8.78 7.05 -3.85
N LYS A 73 7.93 7.53 -2.93
CA LYS A 73 8.29 8.58 -1.97
C LYS A 73 9.31 8.09 -0.94
N VAL A 74 9.08 6.93 -0.32
CA VAL A 74 9.99 6.32 0.65
C VAL A 74 11.35 5.99 0.01
N MET A 75 11.36 5.43 -1.21
CA MET A 75 12.61 5.19 -1.93
C MET A 75 13.39 6.49 -2.20
N GLY A 76 12.69 7.60 -2.50
CA GLY A 76 13.31 8.91 -2.62
C GLY A 76 13.94 9.40 -1.31
N ILE A 77 13.23 9.24 -0.19
CA ILE A 77 13.71 9.59 1.16
C ILE A 77 14.96 8.77 1.52
N ILE A 78 14.92 7.44 1.32
CA ILE A 78 16.04 6.53 1.59
C ILE A 78 17.28 6.95 0.79
N ARG A 79 17.12 7.31 -0.48
CA ARG A 79 18.23 7.76 -1.33
C ARG A 79 18.82 9.08 -0.83
N ALA A 80 17.98 10.03 -0.42
CA ALA A 80 18.43 11.32 0.10
C ALA A 80 19.23 11.18 1.40
N ARG A 81 18.89 10.19 2.27
CA ARG A 81 19.65 9.92 3.51
C ARG A 81 21.03 9.29 3.28
N LYS A 82 21.24 8.62 2.13
CA LYS A 82 22.50 7.95 1.78
C LYS A 82 23.49 8.86 1.06
N SER A 83 23.06 10.07 0.66
CA SER A 83 23.88 11.06 -0.05
C SER A 83 24.61 11.98 0.92
#